data_AF-H3CLZ2-F1
#
_entry.id   AF-H3CLZ2-F1
#
_cell.length_a   1.000
_cell.length_b   1.000
_cell.length_c   1.000
_cell.angle_alpha   90.00
_cell.angle_beta   90.00
_cell.angle_gamma   90.00
#
_symmetry.space_group_name_H-M   'P 1'
#
loop_
_entity.id
_entity.type
_entity.pdbx_description
1 polymer ?
#
loop_
_entity_poly.entity_id
_entity_poly.type
_entity_poly.pdbx_seq_one_letter_code
_entity_poly.pdbx_strand_id
1 'polypeptide(L)'
;NRSNEPDMSTEVSIIRIPPHHYIHVLDQNTNIARIEVGPLTYIRQDNERVLFSPVHMVMVPPRHYCVVLNPVARNQDGEVLFDPSGQAKLRHADLEIRLAQDPFPLYPGEEIQQDVTPLQIVYPDTALRLQALLDFQEDGGEKRVAGDEWLFEGPGTYIPRKEVVVLETIKATVIGENQAIRLRARKEGSDRGGVHRVTGEEWLVRKVGAYLPGAHEEVIDIVTAFVLTDKKALHVRALRAFKDDGGRERRTGEEWLVTAAVREAHIPSVAEEVVDVVQVTTLSSRQYCVVLDPVGEDGKPQLGKKRVVKGECSFFLQPGEQLEDGIQDVYVLSEEEGLVLRAVEAFHDTEGTSGVLRRPGDRWMLRGPVEYVPPAAVEVVLKRQAIPLDENEGIYVRDIKTGKVRAVIGHTYMLTQDEELWQKELPANVEALLASPRDPLADRSDRTRPAEVKQRDRTRVVSFRVPHNAAVQVYDYREKKARVVFGPEM
;
A
#
# COMPACT_ATOMS: atom_id res chain seq x y z
N ASN A 1 54.70 18.82 5.87
CA ASN A 1 56.09 19.06 5.48
C ASN A 1 56.24 20.44 4.85
N ARG A 2 56.39 21.48 5.68
CA ARG A 2 56.85 22.79 5.23
C ARG A 2 58.37 22.72 5.21
N SER A 3 58.95 22.62 4.02
CA SER A 3 60.38 22.75 3.81
C SER A 3 60.77 24.21 4.05
N ASN A 4 61.72 24.41 4.98
CA ASN A 4 62.52 25.62 5.07
C ASN A 4 63.19 25.87 3.71
N GLU A 5 62.72 26.85 2.96
CA GLU A 5 63.54 27.51 1.93
C GLU A 5 64.37 28.61 2.62
N PRO A 6 65.64 28.79 2.22
CA PRO A 6 66.53 29.75 2.87
C PRO A 6 66.06 31.18 2.59
N ASP A 7 66.08 32.01 3.63
CA ASP A 7 65.84 33.45 3.57
C ASP A 7 66.93 34.10 2.68
N MET A 8 66.67 34.18 1.38
CA MET A 8 67.56 34.76 0.39
C MET A 8 67.61 36.28 0.63
N SER A 9 68.81 36.78 0.96
CA SER A 9 69.06 38.15 1.38
C SER A 9 68.31 39.20 0.54
N THR A 10 67.33 39.88 1.14
CA THR A 10 66.60 41.02 0.55
C THR A 10 67.44 42.31 0.48
N GLU A 11 68.70 42.25 0.95
CA GLU A 11 69.64 43.37 1.03
C GLU A 11 70.60 43.50 -0.17
N VAL A 12 70.28 42.89 -1.32
CA VAL A 12 71.13 43.00 -2.52
C VAL A 12 70.82 44.30 -3.29
N SER A 13 71.86 45.05 -3.67
CA SER A 13 71.72 46.32 -4.41
C SER A 13 71.17 46.16 -5.83
N ILE A 14 71.36 44.99 -6.44
CA ILE A 14 70.93 44.67 -7.81
C ILE A 14 70.10 43.39 -7.77
N ILE A 15 68.86 43.48 -8.23
CA ILE A 15 67.90 42.37 -8.25
C ILE A 15 67.50 42.12 -9.70
N ARG A 16 67.84 40.93 -10.22
CA ARG A 16 67.40 40.49 -11.53
C ARG A 16 66.00 39.89 -11.41
N ILE A 17 65.00 40.58 -11.95
CA ILE A 17 63.61 40.09 -12.03
C ILE A 17 63.45 39.34 -13.36
N PRO A 18 63.27 38.01 -13.35
CA PRO A 18 63.06 37.23 -14.57
C PRO A 18 61.71 37.56 -15.25
N PRO A 19 61.49 37.12 -16.51
CA PRO A 19 60.16 37.17 -17.13
C PRO A 19 59.09 36.50 -16.26
N HIS A 20 57.87 37.03 -16.24
CA HIS A 20 56.74 36.53 -15.44
C HIS A 20 57.02 36.46 -13.93
N HIS A 21 57.92 37.30 -13.42
CA HIS A 21 58.14 37.50 -11.99
C HIS A 21 57.92 38.96 -11.62
N TYR A 22 57.66 39.20 -10.35
CA TYR A 22 57.52 40.54 -9.79
C TYR A 22 58.10 40.63 -8.38
N ILE A 23 58.41 41.85 -7.96
CA ILE A 23 58.78 42.19 -6.58
C ILE A 23 57.92 43.37 -6.11
N HIS A 24 57.81 43.52 -4.79
CA HIS A 24 57.31 44.77 -4.19
C HIS A 24 58.47 45.58 -3.64
N VAL A 25 58.48 46.88 -3.96
CA VAL A 25 59.46 47.86 -3.49
C VAL A 25 58.74 48.89 -2.64
N LEU A 26 59.16 49.03 -1.39
CA LEU A 26 58.70 50.03 -0.46
C LEU A 26 59.66 51.22 -0.46
N ASP A 27 59.19 52.40 -0.85
CA ASP A 27 59.90 53.65 -0.64
C ASP A 27 59.70 54.10 0.81
N GLN A 28 60.79 54.22 1.57
CA GLN A 28 60.79 54.57 2.99
C GLN A 28 60.50 56.05 3.25
N ASN A 29 60.71 56.92 2.25
CA ASN A 29 60.40 58.34 2.40
C ASN A 29 58.90 58.61 2.33
N THR A 30 58.22 57.91 1.43
CA THR A 30 56.78 58.05 1.18
C THR A 30 55.94 56.98 1.89
N ASN A 31 56.56 55.90 2.37
CA ASN A 31 55.94 54.66 2.85
C ASN A 31 55.03 53.98 1.83
N ILE A 32 55.32 54.16 0.54
CA ILE A 32 54.50 53.61 -0.55
C ILE A 32 55.15 52.35 -1.09
N ALA A 33 54.40 51.26 -1.07
CA ALA A 33 54.76 50.02 -1.74
C ALA A 33 54.24 50.04 -3.18
N ARG A 34 55.14 49.78 -4.13
CA ARG A 34 54.80 49.62 -5.54
C ARG A 34 55.31 48.29 -6.08
N ILE A 35 54.85 47.96 -7.27
CA ILE A 35 55.18 46.71 -7.95
C ILE A 35 56.19 46.95 -9.07
N GLU A 36 57.18 46.08 -9.16
CA GLU A 36 58.15 46.08 -10.26
C GLU A 36 58.07 44.72 -10.96
N VAL A 37 57.85 44.74 -12.28
CA VAL A 37 57.58 43.56 -13.11
C VAL A 37 58.77 43.26 -14.02
N GLY A 38 59.15 41.99 -14.13
CA GLY A 38 60.21 41.54 -15.03
C GLY A 38 59.74 41.35 -16.48
N PRO A 39 60.67 41.25 -17.45
CA PRO A 39 62.12 41.14 -17.29
C PRO A 39 62.81 42.49 -17.05
N LEU A 40 63.40 42.67 -15.87
CA LEU A 40 64.03 43.92 -15.46
C LEU A 40 65.22 43.64 -14.53
N THR A 41 66.34 44.32 -14.73
CA THR A 41 67.38 44.40 -13.68
C THR A 41 67.08 45.62 -12.83
N TYR A 42 66.48 45.38 -11.66
CA TYR A 42 66.13 46.43 -10.72
C TYR A 42 67.34 46.85 -9.89
N ILE A 43 67.62 48.15 -9.85
CA ILE A 43 68.68 48.73 -9.03
C ILE A 43 68.01 49.51 -7.90
N ARG A 44 68.14 48.98 -6.67
CA ARG A 44 67.50 49.55 -5.48
C ARG A 44 68.16 50.87 -5.10
N GLN A 45 67.37 51.91 -4.88
CA GLN A 45 67.87 53.19 -4.36
C GLN A 45 68.06 53.14 -2.83
N ASP A 46 68.75 54.13 -2.26
CA ASP A 46 69.07 54.16 -0.82
C ASP A 46 67.83 54.24 0.07
N ASN A 47 66.77 54.92 -0.40
CA ASN A 47 65.50 55.09 0.31
C ASN A 47 64.50 53.94 0.05
N GLU A 48 64.91 52.86 -0.61
CA GLU A 48 64.01 51.78 -1.01
C GLU A 48 64.34 50.47 -0.33
N ARG A 49 63.30 49.71 -0.02
CA ARG A 49 63.39 48.36 0.53
C ARG A 49 62.58 47.39 -0.32
N VAL A 50 63.24 46.34 -0.79
CA VAL A 50 62.53 45.23 -1.45
C VAL A 50 61.92 44.32 -0.39
N LEU A 51 60.63 44.03 -0.53
CA LEU A 51 59.87 43.29 0.49
C LEU A 51 60.11 41.77 0.40
N PHE A 52 60.32 41.24 -0.80
CA PHE A 52 60.58 39.81 -1.05
C PHE A 52 61.38 39.60 -2.34
N SER A 53 62.08 38.47 -2.45
CA SER A 53 62.76 38.04 -3.68
C SER A 53 61.78 37.81 -4.83
N PRO A 54 62.16 37.96 -6.12
CA PRO A 54 61.26 37.79 -7.26
C PRO A 54 60.34 36.56 -7.17
N VAL A 55 59.03 36.79 -7.11
CA VAL A 55 57.99 35.75 -7.04
C VAL A 55 57.33 35.59 -8.40
N HIS A 56 56.93 34.36 -8.74
CA HIS A 56 56.18 34.07 -9.96
C HIS A 56 54.83 34.80 -9.99
N MET A 57 54.49 35.35 -11.16
CA MET A 57 53.14 35.83 -11.46
C MET A 57 52.13 34.68 -11.40
N VAL A 58 50.89 35.04 -11.07
CA VAL A 58 49.78 34.09 -11.06
C VAL A 58 49.41 33.78 -12.50
N MET A 59 49.48 32.50 -12.86
CA MET A 59 49.06 32.01 -14.18
C MET A 59 47.74 31.26 -14.03
N VAL A 60 46.67 31.81 -14.59
CA VAL A 60 45.36 31.15 -14.64
C VAL A 60 45.20 30.49 -16.01
N PRO A 61 45.33 29.16 -16.13
CA PRO A 61 45.18 28.47 -17.40
C PRO A 61 43.71 28.49 -17.87
N PRO A 62 43.45 28.17 -19.15
CA PRO A 62 42.10 28.03 -19.67
C PRO A 62 41.23 27.11 -18.80
N ARG A 63 39.96 27.46 -18.64
CA ARG A 63 38.97 26.73 -17.81
C ARG A 63 39.31 26.65 -16.31
N HIS A 64 40.16 27.54 -15.81
CA HIS A 64 40.45 27.70 -14.39
C HIS A 64 40.13 29.12 -13.93
N TYR A 65 40.05 29.30 -12.63
CA TYR A 65 39.91 30.59 -11.97
C TYR A 65 40.73 30.63 -10.69
N CYS A 66 41.02 31.82 -10.19
CA CYS A 66 41.47 32.03 -8.81
C CYS A 66 40.65 33.15 -8.16
N VAL A 67 40.65 33.19 -6.83
CA VAL A 67 39.96 34.25 -6.07
C VAL A 67 41.01 35.13 -5.40
N VAL A 68 40.98 36.43 -5.72
CA VAL A 68 41.85 37.45 -5.14
C VAL A 68 41.07 38.26 -4.11
N LEU A 69 41.62 38.35 -2.90
CA LEU A 69 41.15 39.20 -1.82
C LEU A 69 41.78 40.60 -1.95
N ASN A 70 41.01 41.63 -1.64
CA ASN A 70 41.39 43.04 -1.75
C ASN A 70 41.84 43.45 -3.17
N PRO A 71 41.08 43.12 -4.23
CA PRO A 71 41.50 43.35 -5.60
C PRO A 71 41.72 44.83 -5.89
N VAL A 72 42.68 45.14 -6.76
CA VAL A 72 42.90 46.51 -7.25
C VAL A 72 41.63 47.09 -7.90
N ALA A 73 41.40 48.37 -7.66
CA ALA A 73 40.36 49.14 -8.34
C ALA A 73 40.85 49.48 -9.76
N ARG A 74 40.03 49.14 -10.76
CA ARG A 74 40.30 49.45 -12.17
C ARG A 74 39.34 50.51 -12.71
N ASN A 75 39.78 51.29 -13.69
CA ASN A 75 38.92 52.20 -14.44
C ASN A 75 38.08 51.43 -15.50
N GLN A 76 37.28 52.14 -16.28
CA GLN A 76 36.46 51.55 -17.35
C GLN A 76 37.30 50.91 -18.46
N ASP A 77 38.54 51.36 -18.64
CA ASP A 77 39.50 50.85 -19.62
C ASP A 77 40.33 49.65 -19.08
N GLY A 78 40.10 49.23 -17.83
CA GLY A 78 40.79 48.10 -17.20
C GLY A 78 42.16 48.43 -16.58
N GLU A 79 42.54 49.70 -16.55
CA GLU A 79 43.79 50.18 -15.96
C GLU A 79 43.67 50.36 -14.44
N VAL A 80 44.77 50.13 -13.72
CA VAL A 80 44.80 50.22 -12.26
C VAL A 80 44.73 51.68 -11.81
N LEU A 81 43.84 51.96 -10.87
CA LEU A 81 43.71 53.26 -10.24
C LEU A 81 44.73 53.42 -9.12
N PHE A 82 45.42 54.56 -9.10
CA PHE A 82 46.33 54.95 -8.03
C PHE A 82 45.71 56.10 -7.22
N ASP A 83 46.04 56.16 -5.94
CA ASP A 83 45.67 57.29 -5.08
C ASP A 83 46.57 58.52 -5.35
N PRO A 84 46.29 59.69 -4.76
CA PRO A 84 47.10 60.89 -4.97
C PRO A 84 48.57 60.77 -4.53
N SER A 85 48.87 59.77 -3.69
CA SER A 85 50.23 59.50 -3.23
C SER A 85 50.99 58.56 -4.18
N GLY A 86 50.28 57.85 -5.08
CA GLY A 86 50.84 56.90 -6.02
C GLY A 86 50.73 55.44 -5.58
N GLN A 87 49.98 55.14 -4.51
CA GLN A 87 49.69 53.78 -4.07
C GLN A 87 48.51 53.20 -4.87
N ALA A 88 48.60 51.92 -5.25
CA ALA A 88 47.51 51.24 -5.94
C ALA A 88 46.27 51.17 -5.04
N LYS A 89 45.14 51.67 -5.55
CA LYS A 89 43.88 51.71 -4.79
C LYS A 89 43.26 50.31 -4.78
N LEU A 90 43.03 49.76 -3.59
CA LEU A 90 42.40 48.45 -3.42
C LEU A 90 40.92 48.56 -3.06
N ARG A 91 40.13 47.56 -3.46
CA ARG A 91 38.79 47.32 -2.92
C ARG A 91 38.91 46.46 -1.67
N HIS A 92 39.14 47.11 -0.53
CA HIS A 92 39.33 46.40 0.75
C HIS A 92 38.11 45.56 1.13
N ALA A 93 38.37 44.35 1.65
CA ALA A 93 37.38 43.35 2.02
C ALA A 93 36.44 42.90 0.89
N ASP A 94 36.83 43.12 -0.37
CA ASP A 94 36.13 42.63 -1.55
C ASP A 94 36.88 41.44 -2.16
N LEU A 95 36.17 40.68 -2.99
CA LEU A 95 36.70 39.53 -3.73
C LEU A 95 36.63 39.81 -5.24
N GLU A 96 37.58 39.27 -5.99
CA GLU A 96 37.56 39.24 -7.45
C GLU A 96 37.89 37.83 -7.94
N ILE A 97 36.99 37.27 -8.75
CA ILE A 97 37.23 36.04 -9.48
C ILE A 97 37.98 36.41 -10.77
N ARG A 98 39.21 35.90 -10.93
CA ARG A 98 40.00 36.06 -12.15
C ARG A 98 39.96 34.78 -12.96
N LEU A 99 39.48 34.88 -14.19
CA LEU A 99 39.46 33.79 -15.18
C LEU A 99 40.80 33.70 -15.92
N ALA A 100 40.85 32.86 -16.95
CA ALA A 100 42.02 32.72 -17.81
C ALA A 100 42.39 34.05 -18.48
N GLN A 101 43.61 34.51 -18.22
CA GLN A 101 44.17 35.75 -18.75
C GLN A 101 45.71 35.66 -18.71
N ASP A 102 46.38 36.67 -19.25
CA ASP A 102 47.84 36.75 -19.21
C ASP A 102 48.37 36.71 -17.77
N PRO A 103 49.56 36.13 -17.52
CA PRO A 103 50.17 36.07 -16.20
C PRO A 103 50.19 37.46 -15.55
N PHE A 104 49.57 37.57 -14.38
CA PHE A 104 49.45 38.84 -13.68
C PHE A 104 50.16 38.80 -12.33
N PRO A 105 50.79 39.91 -11.92
CA PRO A 105 51.34 40.02 -10.59
C PRO A 105 50.25 40.43 -9.58
N LEU A 106 50.50 40.24 -8.29
CA LEU A 106 49.62 40.73 -7.23
C LEU A 106 50.13 42.09 -6.76
N TYR A 107 49.24 43.08 -6.66
CA TYR A 107 49.61 44.38 -6.14
C TYR A 107 49.83 44.34 -4.61
N PRO A 108 50.59 45.27 -4.03
CA PRO A 108 50.76 45.33 -2.58
C PRO A 108 49.41 45.40 -1.87
N GLY A 109 49.10 44.37 -1.06
CA GLY A 109 47.84 44.22 -0.32
C GLY A 109 46.79 43.32 -0.98
N GLU A 110 46.98 42.92 -2.25
CA GLU A 110 46.22 41.81 -2.85
C GLU A 110 46.74 40.48 -2.30
N GLU A 111 45.82 39.56 -2.00
CA GLU A 111 46.16 38.22 -1.53
C GLU A 111 45.38 37.18 -2.33
N ILE A 112 46.00 36.03 -2.64
CA ILE A 112 45.27 34.89 -3.22
C ILE A 112 44.51 34.22 -2.08
N GLN A 113 43.18 34.34 -2.12
CA GLN A 113 42.31 33.63 -1.18
C GLN A 113 42.12 32.18 -1.59
N GLN A 114 41.98 31.94 -2.91
CA GLN A 114 41.83 30.61 -3.48
C GLN A 114 42.79 30.46 -4.65
N ASP A 115 43.67 29.47 -4.56
CA ASP A 115 44.60 29.11 -5.62
C ASP A 115 43.87 28.72 -6.91
N VAL A 116 44.65 28.62 -7.99
CA VAL A 116 44.15 28.26 -9.32
C VAL A 116 43.38 26.94 -9.28
N THR A 117 42.06 27.04 -9.48
CA THR A 117 41.08 25.96 -9.35
C THR A 117 40.35 25.78 -10.69
N PRO A 118 40.10 24.54 -11.15
CA PRO A 118 39.31 24.31 -12.37
C PRO A 118 37.87 24.81 -12.20
N LEU A 119 37.31 25.39 -13.28
CA LEU A 119 35.89 25.75 -13.32
C LEU A 119 35.02 24.48 -13.23
N GLN A 120 33.90 24.60 -12.51
CA GLN A 120 33.01 23.48 -12.29
C GLN A 120 32.18 23.19 -13.54
N ILE A 121 32.35 22.00 -14.11
CA ILE A 121 31.55 21.51 -15.23
C ILE A 121 30.29 20.88 -14.69
N VAL A 122 29.14 21.32 -15.19
CA VAL A 122 27.81 20.80 -14.87
C VAL A 122 27.36 19.96 -16.05
N TYR A 123 27.16 18.67 -15.79
CA TYR A 123 26.80 17.68 -16.81
C TYR A 123 25.30 17.75 -17.16
N PRO A 124 24.86 17.20 -18.30
CA PRO A 124 23.44 16.97 -18.55
C PRO A 124 22.78 16.22 -17.39
N ASP A 125 21.48 16.47 -17.16
CA ASP A 125 20.71 15.87 -16.06
C ASP A 125 21.26 16.17 -14.65
N THR A 126 22.10 17.21 -14.53
CA THR A 126 22.57 17.72 -13.24
C THR A 126 22.41 19.24 -13.18
N ALA A 127 22.27 19.76 -11.97
CA ALA A 127 22.23 21.20 -11.72
C ALA A 127 22.98 21.55 -10.44
N LEU A 128 23.48 22.78 -10.36
CA LEU A 128 23.97 23.35 -9.12
C LEU A 128 22.84 24.14 -8.46
N ARG A 129 22.53 23.85 -7.20
CA ARG A 129 21.67 24.73 -6.39
C ARG A 129 22.53 25.86 -5.87
N LEU A 130 22.22 27.06 -6.35
CA LEU A 130 22.91 28.30 -6.02
C LEU A 130 22.09 29.08 -5.00
N GLN A 131 22.77 29.82 -4.14
CA GLN A 131 22.14 30.76 -3.21
C GLN A 131 22.85 32.12 -3.24
N ALA A 132 22.10 33.21 -3.28
CA ALA A 132 22.64 34.55 -3.14
C ALA A 132 23.01 34.85 -1.68
N LEU A 133 24.24 35.29 -1.44
CA LEU A 133 24.72 35.75 -0.13
C LEU A 133 24.31 37.19 0.17
N LEU A 134 24.20 38.01 -0.87
CA LEU A 134 23.89 39.44 -0.79
C LEU A 134 23.10 39.88 -2.03
N ASP A 135 22.44 41.02 -1.95
CA ASP A 135 21.65 41.57 -3.05
C ASP A 135 22.57 41.97 -4.21
N PHE A 136 22.32 41.42 -5.40
CA PHE A 136 23.08 41.77 -6.60
C PHE A 136 22.21 41.72 -7.86
N GLN A 137 22.72 42.32 -8.93
CA GLN A 137 22.09 42.26 -10.23
C GLN A 137 22.92 41.34 -11.14
N GLU A 138 22.28 40.34 -11.72
CA GLU A 138 22.89 39.44 -12.67
C GLU A 138 23.10 40.14 -14.02
N ASP A 139 24.02 39.64 -14.85
CA ASP A 139 24.38 40.28 -16.13
C ASP A 139 23.20 40.35 -17.13
N GLY A 140 22.15 39.55 -16.90
CA GLY A 140 20.88 39.58 -17.64
C GLY A 140 19.85 40.60 -17.10
N GLY A 141 20.21 41.38 -16.08
CA GLY A 141 19.36 42.41 -15.48
C GLY A 141 18.44 41.92 -14.36
N GLU A 142 18.38 40.61 -14.10
CA GLU A 142 17.60 40.03 -13.00
C GLU A 142 18.20 40.43 -11.65
N LYS A 143 17.37 40.96 -10.74
CA LYS A 143 17.79 41.34 -9.39
C LYS A 143 17.57 40.15 -8.47
N ARG A 144 18.64 39.68 -7.83
CA ARG A 144 18.61 38.64 -6.80
C ARG A 144 18.67 39.29 -5.43
N VAL A 145 17.85 38.82 -4.51
CA VAL A 145 17.86 39.22 -3.10
C VAL A 145 18.66 38.19 -2.30
N ALA A 146 19.31 38.63 -1.22
CA ALA A 146 20.01 37.76 -0.29
C ALA A 146 19.11 36.61 0.19
N GLY A 147 19.58 35.38 0.04
CA GLY A 147 18.84 34.17 0.39
C GLY A 147 18.02 33.55 -0.73
N ASP A 148 17.91 34.20 -1.90
CA ASP A 148 17.29 33.61 -3.09
C ASP A 148 18.05 32.35 -3.51
N GLU A 149 17.32 31.31 -3.90
CA GLU A 149 17.90 30.05 -4.40
C GLU A 149 17.41 29.77 -5.81
N TRP A 150 18.32 29.36 -6.70
CA TRP A 150 17.99 28.99 -8.08
C TRP A 150 18.91 27.86 -8.56
N LEU A 151 18.64 27.37 -9.76
CA LEU A 151 19.44 26.31 -10.38
C LEU A 151 20.27 26.84 -11.53
N PHE A 152 21.52 26.40 -11.61
CA PHE A 152 22.29 26.41 -12.84
C PHE A 152 22.19 25.02 -13.46
N GLU A 153 21.33 24.87 -14.48
CA GLU A 153 21.07 23.60 -15.17
C GLU A 153 22.18 23.31 -16.21
N GLY A 154 22.70 22.08 -16.22
CA GLY A 154 23.65 21.63 -17.24
C GLY A 154 22.98 21.31 -18.59
N PRO A 155 23.76 21.15 -19.68
CA PRO A 155 25.21 21.17 -19.72
C PRO A 155 25.79 22.59 -19.77
N GLY A 156 26.78 22.89 -18.92
CA GLY A 156 27.41 24.20 -18.87
C GLY A 156 28.64 24.23 -17.96
N THR A 157 29.48 25.25 -18.12
CA THR A 157 30.57 25.52 -17.17
C THR A 157 30.12 26.63 -16.24
N TYR A 158 30.02 26.35 -14.95
CA TYR A 158 29.64 27.35 -13.96
C TYR A 158 30.81 28.29 -13.71
N ILE A 159 30.56 29.59 -13.85
CA ILE A 159 31.51 30.65 -13.51
C ILE A 159 31.16 31.15 -12.11
N PRO A 160 32.03 30.94 -11.10
CA PRO A 160 31.77 31.39 -9.74
C PRO A 160 31.62 32.91 -9.67
N ARG A 161 30.65 33.35 -8.86
CA ARG A 161 30.45 34.75 -8.48
C ARG A 161 30.73 34.91 -6.99
N LYS A 162 31.18 36.09 -6.57
CA LYS A 162 31.49 36.36 -5.16
C LYS A 162 30.24 36.48 -4.30
N GLU A 163 29.12 36.87 -4.92
CA GLU A 163 27.82 37.04 -4.30
C GLU A 163 27.03 35.74 -4.18
N VAL A 164 27.53 34.63 -4.74
CA VAL A 164 26.79 33.37 -4.89
C VAL A 164 27.56 32.21 -4.29
N VAL A 165 26.88 31.42 -3.46
CA VAL A 165 27.41 30.16 -2.93
C VAL A 165 26.76 28.97 -3.61
N VAL A 166 27.55 27.94 -3.91
CA VAL A 166 27.04 26.64 -4.38
C VAL A 166 26.67 25.81 -3.16
N LEU A 167 25.38 25.48 -3.00
CA LEU A 167 24.90 24.67 -1.89
C LEU A 167 25.12 23.18 -2.12
N GLU A 168 24.62 22.67 -3.25
CA GLU A 168 24.73 21.25 -3.58
C GLU A 168 24.59 21.01 -5.09
N THR A 169 25.05 19.84 -5.54
CA THR A 169 24.84 19.36 -6.91
C THR A 169 23.63 18.42 -6.92
N ILE A 170 22.55 18.86 -7.56
CA ILE A 170 21.33 18.08 -7.75
C ILE A 170 21.49 17.21 -8.99
N LYS A 171 21.10 15.94 -8.89
CA LYS A 171 21.02 15.00 -10.02
C LYS A 171 19.56 14.74 -10.35
N ALA A 172 19.25 14.59 -11.63
CA ALA A 172 17.92 14.18 -12.05
C ALA A 172 17.63 12.76 -11.54
N THR A 173 16.40 12.55 -11.10
CA THR A 173 15.90 11.24 -10.70
C THR A 173 15.18 10.61 -11.88
N VAL A 174 15.56 9.38 -12.23
CA VAL A 174 14.96 8.67 -13.37
C VAL A 174 13.62 8.07 -12.94
N ILE A 175 12.54 8.47 -13.62
CA ILE A 175 11.19 7.96 -13.44
C ILE A 175 10.93 6.92 -14.54
N GLY A 176 10.78 5.66 -14.16
CA GLY A 176 10.44 4.57 -15.07
C GLY A 176 8.96 4.54 -15.46
N GLU A 177 8.60 3.58 -16.32
CA GLU A 177 7.20 3.25 -16.58
C GLU A 177 6.53 2.75 -15.30
N ASN A 178 5.25 3.11 -15.09
CA ASN A 178 4.51 2.77 -13.87
C ASN A 178 5.17 3.27 -12.58
N GLN A 179 5.94 4.35 -12.64
CA GLN A 179 6.50 5.02 -11.47
C GLN A 179 6.13 6.50 -11.47
N ALA A 180 6.15 7.10 -10.29
CA ALA A 180 6.05 8.53 -10.10
C ALA A 180 7.05 8.96 -9.03
N ILE A 181 7.55 10.20 -9.14
CA ILE A 181 8.35 10.81 -8.08
C ILE A 181 7.43 11.62 -7.17
N ARG A 182 7.59 11.45 -5.86
CA ARG A 182 6.92 12.27 -4.84
C ARG A 182 7.82 13.44 -4.46
N LEU A 183 7.27 14.63 -4.60
CA LEU A 183 7.93 15.88 -4.33
C LEU A 183 7.24 16.59 -3.17
N ARG A 184 8.02 17.38 -2.43
CA ARG A 184 7.55 18.30 -1.40
C ARG A 184 8.07 19.70 -1.65
N ALA A 185 7.23 20.70 -1.47
CA ALA A 185 7.64 22.10 -1.59
C ALA A 185 8.40 22.54 -0.32
N ARG A 186 9.65 22.97 -0.48
CA ARG A 186 10.46 23.59 0.60
C ARG A 186 10.02 25.02 0.91
N LYS A 187 9.55 25.73 -0.12
CA LYS A 187 9.05 27.11 -0.07
C LYS A 187 7.84 27.23 -1.00
N GLU A 188 7.04 28.26 -0.78
CA GLU A 188 5.92 28.61 -1.66
C GLU A 188 6.46 29.06 -3.03
N GLY A 189 5.84 28.58 -4.10
CA GLY A 189 6.27 28.87 -5.46
C GLY A 189 5.60 27.97 -6.48
N SER A 190 5.96 28.15 -7.76
CA SER A 190 5.43 27.32 -8.85
C SER A 190 6.30 26.09 -9.07
N ASP A 191 5.66 24.92 -9.21
CA ASP A 191 6.34 23.71 -9.67
C ASP A 191 6.74 23.80 -11.16
N ARG A 192 7.50 22.82 -11.66
CA ARG A 192 7.85 22.76 -13.09
C ARG A 192 6.65 22.71 -14.06
N GLY A 193 5.46 22.34 -13.57
CA GLY A 193 4.22 22.33 -14.36
C GLY A 193 3.50 23.67 -14.37
N GLY A 194 3.99 24.68 -13.64
CA GLY A 194 3.36 25.98 -13.47
C GLY A 194 2.23 25.99 -12.43
N VAL A 195 2.07 24.91 -11.65
CA VAL A 195 1.08 24.86 -10.57
C VAL A 195 1.69 25.49 -9.33
N HIS A 196 0.96 26.44 -8.75
CA HIS A 196 1.37 27.08 -7.51
C HIS A 196 1.25 26.10 -6.33
N ARG A 197 2.34 25.93 -5.58
CA ARG A 197 2.48 25.02 -4.44
C ARG A 197 2.73 25.80 -3.16
N VAL A 198 2.10 25.37 -2.07
CA VAL A 198 2.35 25.94 -0.74
C VAL A 198 3.46 25.19 -0.02
N THR A 199 4.11 25.84 0.94
CA THR A 199 5.19 25.23 1.74
C THR A 199 4.71 23.95 2.42
N GLY A 200 5.46 22.85 2.25
CA GLY A 200 5.14 21.54 2.79
C GLY A 200 4.10 20.75 1.99
N GLU A 201 3.51 21.32 0.93
CA GLU A 201 2.63 20.58 0.03
C GLU A 201 3.40 19.46 -0.67
N GLU A 202 2.75 18.31 -0.81
CA GLU A 202 3.28 17.15 -1.51
C GLU A 202 2.45 16.82 -2.75
N TRP A 203 3.13 16.45 -3.84
CA TRP A 203 2.51 16.05 -5.10
C TRP A 203 3.35 14.99 -5.83
N LEU A 204 2.78 14.41 -6.89
CA LEU A 204 3.45 13.41 -7.73
C LEU A 204 3.73 13.97 -9.12
N VAL A 205 4.89 13.62 -9.68
CA VAL A 205 5.18 13.80 -11.11
C VAL A 205 5.31 12.43 -11.76
N ARG A 206 4.49 12.20 -12.80
CA ARG A 206 4.35 10.91 -13.51
C ARG A 206 5.02 10.89 -14.88
N LYS A 207 5.65 11.99 -15.31
CA LYS A 207 6.28 12.09 -16.63
C LYS A 207 7.52 11.19 -16.66
N VAL A 208 7.48 10.15 -17.48
CA VAL A 208 8.59 9.19 -17.67
C VAL A 208 9.83 9.92 -18.19
N GLY A 209 11.00 9.56 -17.66
CA GLY A 209 12.29 10.14 -18.01
C GLY A 209 13.07 10.68 -16.82
N ALA A 210 14.17 11.37 -17.08
CA ALA A 210 14.95 12.05 -16.06
C ALA A 210 14.21 13.32 -15.60
N TYR A 211 13.84 13.37 -14.32
CA TYR A 211 13.22 14.54 -13.71
C TYR A 211 14.25 15.25 -12.84
N LEU A 212 14.62 16.48 -13.22
CA LEU A 212 15.50 17.34 -12.45
C LEU A 212 14.68 18.20 -11.49
N PRO A 213 14.75 17.97 -10.17
CA PRO A 213 13.99 18.77 -9.19
C PRO A 213 14.35 20.25 -9.27
N GLY A 214 13.36 21.13 -9.10
CA GLY A 214 13.53 22.57 -8.96
C GLY A 214 14.26 22.97 -7.66
N ALA A 215 14.68 24.23 -7.55
CA ALA A 215 15.43 24.73 -6.39
C ALA A 215 14.68 24.54 -5.05
N HIS A 216 13.36 24.64 -5.09
CA HIS A 216 12.48 24.51 -3.91
C HIS A 216 11.72 23.18 -3.88
N GLU A 217 12.05 22.24 -4.75
CA GLU A 217 11.43 20.91 -4.78
C GLU A 217 12.33 19.92 -4.04
N GLU A 218 11.78 19.26 -3.03
CA GLU A 218 12.44 18.19 -2.30
C GLU A 218 11.93 16.83 -2.80
N VAL A 219 12.84 15.97 -3.24
CA VAL A 219 12.51 14.59 -3.60
C VAL A 219 12.34 13.78 -2.33
N ILE A 220 11.16 13.20 -2.12
CA ILE A 220 10.89 12.30 -0.99
C ILE A 220 11.22 10.86 -1.38
N ASP A 221 10.48 10.30 -2.33
CA ASP A 221 10.59 8.91 -2.76
C ASP A 221 10.07 8.70 -4.19
N ILE A 222 10.28 7.49 -4.72
CA ILE A 222 9.70 7.02 -5.97
C ILE A 222 8.56 6.05 -5.62
N VAL A 223 7.35 6.39 -6.04
CA VAL A 223 6.15 5.58 -5.85
C VAL A 223 5.96 4.68 -7.06
N THR A 224 5.99 3.37 -6.84
CA THR A 224 5.72 2.36 -7.86
C THR A 224 4.22 2.06 -7.96
N ALA A 225 3.71 1.87 -9.17
CA ALA A 225 2.31 1.50 -9.37
C ALA A 225 2.03 0.08 -8.84
N PHE A 226 0.82 -0.10 -8.31
CA PHE A 226 0.25 -1.42 -8.09
C PHE A 226 -0.32 -1.96 -9.39
N VAL A 227 0.18 -3.13 -9.81
CA VAL A 227 -0.36 -3.85 -10.97
C VAL A 227 -1.62 -4.57 -10.54
N LEU A 228 -2.74 -4.17 -11.14
CA LEU A 228 -4.07 -4.70 -10.91
C LEU A 228 -4.37 -5.83 -11.90
N THR A 229 -5.09 -6.84 -11.44
CA THR A 229 -5.52 -7.95 -12.29
C THR A 229 -6.99 -8.25 -12.06
N ASP A 230 -7.56 -9.13 -12.87
CA ASP A 230 -8.87 -9.75 -12.63
C ASP A 230 -8.99 -10.40 -11.24
N LYS A 231 -7.85 -10.77 -10.64
CA LYS A 231 -7.76 -11.39 -9.31
C LYS A 231 -7.41 -10.45 -8.17
N LYS A 232 -6.94 -9.23 -8.46
CA LYS A 232 -6.45 -8.27 -7.46
C LYS A 232 -7.04 -6.88 -7.69
N ALA A 233 -7.71 -6.37 -6.67
CA ALA A 233 -8.14 -4.98 -6.58
C ALA A 233 -7.34 -4.26 -5.48
N LEU A 234 -7.19 -2.94 -5.61
CA LEU A 234 -6.55 -2.11 -4.60
C LEU A 234 -7.61 -1.37 -3.78
N HIS A 235 -7.60 -1.55 -2.46
CA HIS A 235 -8.46 -0.81 -1.55
C HIS A 235 -7.75 0.46 -1.10
N VAL A 236 -8.34 1.59 -1.43
CA VAL A 236 -7.78 2.91 -1.16
C VAL A 236 -8.76 3.77 -0.36
N ARG A 237 -8.19 4.68 0.44
CA ARG A 237 -8.89 5.65 1.27
C ARG A 237 -8.42 7.06 0.94
N ALA A 238 -9.35 8.01 0.87
CA ALA A 238 -9.00 9.43 0.69
C ALA A 238 -8.59 10.07 2.02
N LEU A 239 -7.37 10.63 2.07
CA LEU A 239 -6.86 11.39 3.23
C LEU A 239 -7.38 12.84 3.27
N ARG A 240 -7.77 13.38 2.11
CA ARG A 240 -8.33 14.72 1.96
C ARG A 240 -9.30 14.73 0.78
N ALA A 241 -10.13 15.76 0.67
CA ALA A 241 -10.99 15.93 -0.49
C ALA A 241 -10.14 16.26 -1.73
N PHE A 242 -10.32 15.50 -2.81
CA PHE A 242 -9.62 15.73 -4.08
C PHE A 242 -10.41 15.12 -5.24
N LYS A 243 -9.98 15.43 -6.46
CA LYS A 243 -10.51 14.82 -7.69
C LYS A 243 -9.56 13.71 -8.12
N ASP A 244 -10.07 12.48 -8.22
CA ASP A 244 -9.26 11.34 -8.66
C ASP A 244 -8.92 11.43 -10.16
N ASP A 245 -7.98 10.60 -10.63
CA ASP A 245 -7.60 10.61 -12.06
C ASP A 245 -8.76 10.23 -13.00
N GLY A 246 -9.81 9.57 -12.48
CA GLY A 246 -11.04 9.25 -13.22
C GLY A 246 -12.02 10.42 -13.28
N GLY A 247 -11.70 11.53 -12.62
CA GLY A 247 -12.50 12.74 -12.57
C GLY A 247 -13.61 12.74 -11.53
N ARG A 248 -13.68 11.74 -10.63
CA ARG A 248 -14.66 11.67 -9.56
C ARG A 248 -14.15 12.43 -8.33
N GLU A 249 -15.03 13.21 -7.72
CA GLU A 249 -14.74 13.89 -6.46
C GLU A 249 -14.80 12.89 -5.31
N ARG A 250 -13.72 12.83 -4.53
CA ARG A 250 -13.57 11.99 -3.35
C ARG A 250 -13.58 12.85 -2.11
N ARG A 251 -14.29 12.39 -1.08
CA ARG A 251 -14.34 13.06 0.23
C ARG A 251 -13.37 12.41 1.21
N THR A 252 -12.89 13.18 2.17
CA THR A 252 -12.03 12.68 3.25
C THR A 252 -12.66 11.48 3.96
N GLY A 253 -11.92 10.40 4.11
CA GLY A 253 -12.35 9.14 4.72
C GLY A 253 -13.20 8.25 3.81
N GLU A 254 -13.53 8.67 2.58
CA GLU A 254 -14.17 7.80 1.60
C GLU A 254 -13.22 6.68 1.20
N GLU A 255 -13.74 5.45 1.12
CA GLU A 255 -12.99 4.26 0.72
C GLU A 255 -13.60 3.67 -0.55
N TRP A 256 -12.75 3.18 -1.46
CA TRP A 256 -13.19 2.52 -2.68
C TRP A 256 -12.17 1.49 -3.17
N LEU A 257 -12.60 0.66 -4.13
CA LEU A 257 -11.72 -0.26 -4.85
C LEU A 257 -11.30 0.31 -6.20
N VAL A 258 -10.03 0.15 -6.53
CA VAL A 258 -9.50 0.32 -7.88
C VAL A 258 -9.31 -1.07 -8.48
N THR A 259 -9.99 -1.34 -9.58
CA THR A 259 -9.97 -2.63 -10.28
C THR A 259 -9.32 -2.51 -11.65
N ALA A 260 -8.89 -3.66 -12.21
CA ALA A 260 -8.31 -3.74 -13.56
C ALA A 260 -9.25 -3.21 -14.67
N ALA A 261 -10.57 -3.19 -14.43
CA ALA A 261 -11.54 -2.65 -15.37
C ALA A 261 -11.42 -1.12 -15.55
N VAL A 262 -10.91 -0.41 -14.54
CA VAL A 262 -10.68 1.04 -14.61
C VAL A 262 -9.29 1.32 -15.17
N ARG A 263 -8.27 0.61 -14.67
CA ARG A 263 -6.88 0.75 -15.10
C ARG A 263 -6.07 -0.49 -14.72
N GLU A 264 -5.08 -0.84 -15.54
CA GLU A 264 -4.19 -1.98 -15.28
C GLU A 264 -3.14 -1.71 -14.19
N ALA A 265 -2.71 -0.46 -14.06
CA ALA A 265 -1.76 -0.05 -13.05
C ALA A 265 -2.25 1.23 -12.35
N HIS A 266 -2.14 1.27 -11.03
CA HIS A 266 -2.55 2.42 -10.23
C HIS A 266 -1.39 2.90 -9.35
N ILE A 267 -0.99 4.15 -9.55
CA ILE A 267 -0.03 4.84 -8.67
C ILE A 267 -0.86 5.63 -7.66
N PRO A 268 -0.85 5.25 -6.37
CA PRO A 268 -1.57 5.98 -5.33
C PRO A 268 -1.13 7.43 -5.29
N SER A 269 -2.09 8.35 -5.32
CA SER A 269 -1.88 9.78 -5.15
C SER A 269 -1.43 10.12 -3.73
N VAL A 270 -0.86 11.31 -3.52
CA VAL A 270 -0.55 11.83 -2.17
C VAL A 270 -1.80 11.95 -1.29
N ALA A 271 -2.96 12.15 -1.91
CA ALA A 271 -4.25 12.22 -1.21
C ALA A 271 -4.89 10.84 -0.97
N GLU A 272 -4.26 9.76 -1.43
CA GLU A 272 -4.76 8.39 -1.31
C GLU A 272 -3.86 7.60 -0.36
N GLU A 273 -4.48 6.82 0.51
CA GLU A 273 -3.83 5.84 1.36
C GLU A 273 -4.21 4.45 0.88
N VAL A 274 -3.23 3.58 0.67
CA VAL A 274 -3.48 2.17 0.36
C VAL A 274 -3.77 1.44 1.66
N VAL A 275 -5.00 0.95 1.80
CA VAL A 275 -5.45 0.22 2.99
C VAL A 275 -5.09 -1.25 2.87
N ASP A 276 -5.44 -1.88 1.74
CA ASP A 276 -5.18 -3.30 1.50
C ASP A 276 -5.22 -3.68 0.01
N VAL A 277 -4.77 -4.89 -0.33
CA VAL A 277 -4.93 -5.51 -1.65
C VAL A 277 -5.96 -6.62 -1.57
N VAL A 278 -7.15 -6.36 -2.11
CA VAL A 278 -8.30 -7.26 -2.03
C VAL A 278 -8.23 -8.31 -3.13
N GLN A 279 -8.33 -9.58 -2.73
CA GLN A 279 -8.39 -10.71 -3.67
C GLN A 279 -9.83 -10.92 -4.16
N VAL A 280 -9.96 -11.38 -5.41
CA VAL A 280 -11.26 -11.72 -5.98
C VAL A 280 -11.88 -12.90 -5.22
N THR A 281 -13.16 -12.77 -4.86
CA THR A 281 -13.97 -13.87 -4.34
C THR A 281 -14.63 -14.55 -5.53
N THR A 282 -14.31 -15.81 -5.75
CA THR A 282 -14.85 -16.61 -6.86
C THR A 282 -15.79 -17.69 -6.33
N LEU A 283 -17.02 -17.71 -6.82
CA LEU A 283 -18.00 -18.74 -6.54
C LEU A 283 -18.14 -19.67 -7.75
N SER A 284 -18.16 -20.98 -7.52
CA SER A 284 -18.53 -21.97 -8.54
C SER A 284 -20.05 -22.08 -8.68
N SER A 285 -20.51 -22.84 -9.68
CA SER A 285 -21.94 -23.11 -9.91
C SER A 285 -22.67 -23.75 -8.72
N ARG A 286 -21.95 -24.47 -7.84
CA ARG A 286 -22.47 -25.13 -6.64
C ARG A 286 -22.05 -24.44 -5.34
N GLN A 287 -21.66 -23.17 -5.41
CA GLN A 287 -21.30 -22.37 -4.24
C GLN A 287 -22.15 -21.11 -4.14
N TYR A 288 -22.30 -20.65 -2.91
CA TYR A 288 -22.94 -19.39 -2.59
C TYR A 288 -22.24 -18.77 -1.37
N CYS A 289 -22.47 -17.48 -1.15
CA CYS A 289 -22.02 -16.83 0.07
C CYS A 289 -23.02 -15.76 0.50
N VAL A 290 -22.95 -15.37 1.77
CA VAL A 290 -23.77 -14.31 2.35
C VAL A 290 -22.87 -13.13 2.68
N VAL A 291 -23.10 -12.03 1.97
CA VAL A 291 -22.39 -10.75 2.18
C VAL A 291 -23.16 -9.94 3.21
N LEU A 292 -22.50 -9.62 4.32
CA LEU A 292 -22.97 -8.70 5.35
C LEU A 292 -22.71 -7.25 4.92
N ASP A 293 -23.63 -6.36 5.30
CA ASP A 293 -23.57 -4.92 5.04
C ASP A 293 -23.30 -4.54 3.57
N PRO A 294 -24.05 -5.13 2.61
CA PRO A 294 -23.79 -4.96 1.19
C PRO A 294 -23.85 -3.49 0.78
N VAL A 295 -22.90 -3.07 -0.05
CA VAL A 295 -22.87 -1.70 -0.57
C VAL A 295 -23.93 -1.55 -1.66
N GLY A 296 -24.78 -0.52 -1.51
CA GLY A 296 -25.83 -0.17 -2.48
C GLY A 296 -25.30 0.57 -3.71
N GLU A 297 -26.21 0.87 -4.65
CA GLU A 297 -25.89 1.70 -5.84
C GLU A 297 -25.47 3.13 -5.46
N ASP A 298 -25.90 3.59 -4.29
CA ASP A 298 -25.49 4.86 -3.69
C ASP A 298 -24.05 4.86 -3.15
N GLY A 299 -23.37 3.71 -3.21
CA GLY A 299 -21.99 3.54 -2.76
C GLY A 299 -21.85 3.54 -1.24
N LYS A 300 -22.94 3.32 -0.49
CA LYS A 300 -22.93 3.26 0.98
C LYS A 300 -23.25 1.85 1.49
N PRO A 301 -22.61 1.41 2.58
CA PRO A 301 -22.90 0.11 3.19
C PRO A 301 -24.29 0.11 3.84
N GLN A 302 -25.08 -0.93 3.57
CA GLN A 302 -26.40 -1.11 4.16
C GLN A 302 -26.32 -1.90 5.47
N LEU A 303 -25.99 -1.19 6.55
CA LEU A 303 -25.76 -1.79 7.88
C LEU A 303 -26.92 -2.68 8.34
N GLY A 304 -26.59 -3.89 8.79
CA GLY A 304 -27.51 -4.91 9.30
C GLY A 304 -28.22 -5.72 8.21
N LYS A 305 -28.00 -5.43 6.93
CA LYS A 305 -28.60 -6.21 5.84
C LYS A 305 -27.66 -7.32 5.37
N LYS A 306 -28.27 -8.34 4.75
CA LYS A 306 -27.57 -9.47 4.16
C LYS A 306 -27.92 -9.59 2.68
N ARG A 307 -26.93 -9.84 1.83
CA ARG A 307 -27.10 -10.13 0.40
C ARG A 307 -26.55 -11.51 0.11
N VAL A 308 -27.42 -12.40 -0.36
CA VAL A 308 -27.00 -13.74 -0.81
C VAL A 308 -26.53 -13.63 -2.26
N VAL A 309 -25.31 -14.08 -2.52
CA VAL A 309 -24.73 -14.18 -3.86
C VAL A 309 -24.59 -15.67 -4.20
N LYS A 310 -25.19 -16.10 -5.31
CA LYS A 310 -25.22 -17.50 -5.75
C LYS A 310 -24.89 -17.62 -7.23
N GLY A 311 -24.34 -18.79 -7.61
CA GLY A 311 -23.99 -19.11 -8.99
C GLY A 311 -22.56 -18.73 -9.35
N GLU A 312 -22.16 -19.13 -10.56
CA GLU A 312 -20.80 -18.89 -11.07
C GLU A 312 -20.58 -17.39 -11.28
N CYS A 313 -19.81 -16.79 -10.37
CA CYS A 313 -19.48 -15.38 -10.44
C CYS A 313 -18.16 -15.09 -9.73
N SER A 314 -17.51 -14.01 -10.14
CA SER A 314 -16.28 -13.51 -9.53
C SER A 314 -16.49 -12.05 -9.21
N PHE A 315 -16.29 -11.67 -7.96
CA PHE A 315 -16.49 -10.30 -7.50
C PHE A 315 -15.51 -9.93 -6.38
N PHE A 316 -15.31 -8.64 -6.16
CA PHE A 316 -14.53 -8.13 -5.04
C PHE A 316 -15.48 -7.66 -3.93
N LEU A 317 -15.15 -7.98 -2.68
CA LEU A 317 -15.85 -7.44 -1.52
C LEU A 317 -15.57 -5.94 -1.42
N GLN A 318 -16.62 -5.12 -1.41
CA GLN A 318 -16.48 -3.68 -1.28
C GLN A 318 -16.02 -3.28 0.12
N PRO A 319 -15.47 -2.08 0.31
CA PRO A 319 -15.07 -1.60 1.64
C PRO A 319 -16.24 -1.64 2.61
N GLY A 320 -16.06 -2.35 3.73
CA GLY A 320 -17.09 -2.59 4.73
C GLY A 320 -17.90 -3.88 4.54
N GLU A 321 -17.82 -4.55 3.39
CA GLU A 321 -18.47 -5.85 3.18
C GLU A 321 -17.65 -6.98 3.82
N GLN A 322 -18.35 -7.94 4.43
CA GLN A 322 -17.75 -9.14 5.01
C GLN A 322 -18.57 -10.37 4.63
N LEU A 323 -17.93 -11.54 4.57
CA LEU A 323 -18.65 -12.81 4.41
C LEU A 323 -19.04 -13.34 5.77
N GLU A 324 -20.31 -13.72 5.94
CA GLU A 324 -20.82 -14.24 7.22
C GLU A 324 -20.13 -15.56 7.62
N ASP A 325 -20.23 -16.58 6.75
CA ASP A 325 -19.61 -17.90 6.96
C ASP A 325 -18.70 -18.29 5.78
N GLY A 326 -18.07 -17.30 5.14
CA GLY A 326 -17.21 -17.52 3.97
C GLY A 326 -17.97 -18.04 2.73
N ILE A 327 -17.28 -18.83 1.90
CA ILE A 327 -17.87 -19.50 0.73
C ILE A 327 -18.46 -20.84 1.18
N GLN A 328 -19.76 -21.01 0.93
CA GLN A 328 -20.52 -22.20 1.31
C GLN A 328 -20.95 -23.00 0.08
N ASP A 329 -21.14 -24.30 0.25
CA ASP A 329 -21.66 -25.16 -0.81
C ASP A 329 -23.19 -25.15 -0.82
N VAL A 330 -23.78 -25.12 -2.01
CA VAL A 330 -25.23 -25.18 -2.23
C VAL A 330 -25.78 -26.50 -1.70
N TYR A 331 -26.98 -26.46 -1.11
CA TYR A 331 -27.62 -27.68 -0.62
C TYR A 331 -28.18 -28.49 -1.79
N VAL A 332 -27.47 -29.54 -2.19
CA VAL A 332 -27.94 -30.51 -3.18
C VAL A 332 -28.70 -31.62 -2.45
N LEU A 333 -30.02 -31.67 -2.63
CA LEU A 333 -30.89 -32.68 -2.02
C LEU A 333 -31.22 -33.78 -3.03
N SER A 334 -31.02 -35.03 -2.65
CA SER A 334 -31.54 -36.19 -3.39
C SER A 334 -33.03 -36.41 -3.12
N GLU A 335 -33.68 -37.33 -3.85
CA GLU A 335 -35.09 -37.70 -3.63
C GLU A 335 -35.38 -38.19 -2.19
N GLU A 336 -34.36 -38.73 -1.52
CA GLU A 336 -34.43 -39.23 -0.15
C GLU A 336 -34.02 -38.18 0.89
N GLU A 337 -33.65 -36.97 0.46
CA GLU A 337 -33.23 -35.89 1.37
C GLU A 337 -34.24 -34.74 1.40
N GLY A 338 -34.30 -34.08 2.56
CA GLY A 338 -35.11 -32.89 2.74
C GLY A 338 -34.48 -31.92 3.72
N LEU A 339 -34.86 -30.65 3.61
CA LEU A 339 -34.45 -29.59 4.53
C LEU A 339 -35.67 -29.08 5.29
N VAL A 340 -35.52 -28.92 6.61
CA VAL A 340 -36.47 -28.17 7.42
C VAL A 340 -35.98 -26.74 7.49
N LEU A 341 -36.78 -25.84 6.94
CA LEU A 341 -36.51 -24.41 6.84
C LEU A 341 -37.33 -23.64 7.87
N ARG A 342 -36.80 -22.52 8.35
CA ARG A 342 -37.48 -21.57 9.23
C ARG A 342 -37.37 -20.17 8.64
N ALA A 343 -38.50 -19.47 8.58
CA ALA A 343 -38.50 -18.05 8.21
C ALA A 343 -38.03 -17.21 9.40
N VAL A 344 -37.04 -16.36 9.20
CA VAL A 344 -36.57 -15.36 10.17
C VAL A 344 -37.34 -14.05 9.97
N GLU A 345 -37.59 -13.70 8.71
CA GLU A 345 -38.34 -12.51 8.32
C GLU A 345 -39.56 -12.87 7.46
N ALA A 346 -40.50 -11.94 7.32
CA ALA A 346 -41.64 -12.12 6.44
C ALA A 346 -41.20 -11.99 4.98
N PHE A 347 -41.40 -13.02 4.17
CA PHE A 347 -41.06 -12.97 2.75
C PHE A 347 -42.05 -13.79 1.91
N HIS A 348 -42.07 -13.49 0.61
CA HIS A 348 -42.84 -14.25 -0.36
C HIS A 348 -41.97 -15.38 -0.90
N ASP A 349 -42.35 -16.61 -0.60
CA ASP A 349 -41.69 -17.81 -1.10
C ASP A 349 -42.07 -18.04 -2.56
N THR A 350 -41.18 -17.67 -3.48
CA THR A 350 -41.36 -17.84 -4.93
C THR A 350 -40.81 -19.16 -5.46
N GLU A 351 -40.11 -19.95 -4.64
CA GLU A 351 -39.51 -21.22 -5.07
C GLU A 351 -40.50 -22.40 -4.98
N GLY A 352 -41.66 -22.22 -4.33
CA GLY A 352 -42.76 -23.17 -4.30
C GLY A 352 -43.76 -23.03 -5.47
N THR A 353 -44.50 -24.11 -5.76
CA THR A 353 -45.53 -24.21 -6.83
C THR A 353 -46.71 -23.23 -6.67
N SER A 354 -46.75 -22.49 -5.56
CA SER A 354 -47.72 -21.43 -5.25
C SER A 354 -47.01 -20.44 -4.35
N GLY A 355 -46.98 -19.15 -4.70
CA GLY A 355 -46.35 -18.12 -3.86
C GLY A 355 -46.97 -18.08 -2.47
N VAL A 356 -46.26 -18.61 -1.46
CA VAL A 356 -46.73 -18.63 -0.07
C VAL A 356 -46.09 -17.48 0.68
N LEU A 357 -46.91 -16.64 1.32
CA LEU A 357 -46.40 -15.65 2.28
C LEU A 357 -46.00 -16.37 3.57
N ARG A 358 -44.70 -16.41 3.86
CA ARG A 358 -44.15 -16.98 5.09
C ARG A 358 -44.04 -15.91 6.16
N ARG A 359 -44.48 -16.22 7.39
CA ARG A 359 -44.33 -15.34 8.55
C ARG A 359 -43.09 -15.74 9.35
N PRO A 360 -42.48 -14.80 10.10
CA PRO A 360 -41.39 -15.11 11.02
C PRO A 360 -41.76 -16.26 11.95
N GLY A 361 -40.89 -17.27 12.04
CA GLY A 361 -41.08 -18.47 12.85
C GLY A 361 -41.77 -19.64 12.14
N ASP A 362 -42.37 -19.44 10.96
CA ASP A 362 -42.98 -20.52 10.19
C ASP A 362 -41.93 -21.55 9.78
N ARG A 363 -42.27 -22.84 9.96
CA ARG A 363 -41.43 -23.97 9.57
C ARG A 363 -42.08 -24.76 8.44
N TRP A 364 -41.28 -25.13 7.45
CA TRP A 364 -41.72 -26.01 6.36
C TRP A 364 -40.59 -26.94 5.93
N MET A 365 -40.96 -27.97 5.20
CA MET A 365 -40.03 -28.94 4.65
C MET A 365 -39.91 -28.74 3.14
N LEU A 366 -38.67 -28.67 2.66
CA LEU A 366 -38.31 -28.78 1.25
C LEU A 366 -37.83 -30.22 1.00
N ARG A 367 -38.36 -30.89 -0.02
CA ARG A 367 -37.95 -32.26 -0.41
C ARG A 367 -37.18 -32.20 -1.72
N GLY A 368 -36.18 -33.06 -1.89
CA GLY A 368 -35.48 -33.22 -3.16
C GLY A 368 -36.31 -33.94 -4.23
N PRO A 369 -35.81 -34.04 -5.47
CA PRO A 369 -34.47 -33.65 -5.89
C PRO A 369 -34.42 -32.16 -6.28
N VAL A 370 -33.65 -31.35 -5.55
CA VAL A 370 -33.54 -29.90 -5.80
C VAL A 370 -32.22 -29.34 -5.27
N GLU A 371 -31.66 -28.35 -5.97
CA GLU A 371 -30.55 -27.52 -5.48
C GLU A 371 -31.13 -26.29 -4.79
N TYR A 372 -30.80 -26.10 -3.51
CA TYR A 372 -31.38 -25.04 -2.69
C TYR A 372 -30.32 -24.12 -2.10
N VAL A 373 -30.57 -22.81 -2.22
CA VAL A 373 -29.77 -21.76 -1.58
C VAL A 373 -30.67 -20.97 -0.66
N PRO A 374 -30.42 -20.96 0.65
CA PRO A 374 -31.27 -20.21 1.58
C PRO A 374 -31.19 -18.70 1.27
N PRO A 375 -32.34 -18.03 1.02
CA PRO A 375 -32.37 -16.57 0.94
C PRO A 375 -32.12 -15.94 2.32
N ALA A 376 -31.77 -14.65 2.35
CA ALA A 376 -31.42 -13.94 3.59
C ALA A 376 -32.48 -14.01 4.71
N ALA A 377 -33.75 -14.18 4.34
CA ALA A 377 -34.88 -14.27 5.28
C ALA A 377 -35.12 -15.68 5.83
N VAL A 378 -34.35 -16.69 5.42
CA VAL A 378 -34.58 -18.11 5.74
C VAL A 378 -33.34 -18.74 6.35
N GLU A 379 -33.58 -19.55 7.37
CA GLU A 379 -32.56 -20.32 8.06
C GLU A 379 -32.81 -21.82 7.87
N VAL A 380 -31.76 -22.58 7.58
CA VAL A 380 -31.81 -24.04 7.51
C VAL A 380 -31.67 -24.60 8.93
N VAL A 381 -32.73 -25.21 9.44
CA VAL A 381 -32.75 -25.72 10.83
C VAL A 381 -32.14 -27.12 10.90
N LEU A 382 -32.61 -28.02 10.04
CA LEU A 382 -32.26 -29.44 10.08
C LEU A 382 -32.24 -30.04 8.68
N LYS A 383 -31.20 -30.81 8.36
CA LYS A 383 -31.20 -31.73 7.22
C LYS A 383 -31.82 -33.06 7.65
N ARG A 384 -32.74 -33.59 6.85
CA ARG A 384 -33.43 -34.86 7.08
C ARG A 384 -33.15 -35.84 5.94
N GLN A 385 -33.07 -37.10 6.31
CA GLN A 385 -32.98 -38.23 5.39
C GLN A 385 -34.21 -39.11 5.57
N ALA A 386 -34.69 -39.67 4.47
CA ALA A 386 -35.73 -40.67 4.48
C ALA A 386 -35.18 -41.92 5.17
N ILE A 387 -35.99 -42.50 6.05
CA ILE A 387 -35.63 -43.71 6.79
C ILE A 387 -36.15 -44.88 5.96
N PRO A 388 -35.27 -45.74 5.39
CA PRO A 388 -35.71 -46.93 4.69
C PRO A 388 -36.32 -47.90 5.70
N LEU A 389 -37.56 -48.33 5.43
CA LEU A 389 -38.30 -49.29 6.26
C LEU A 389 -38.75 -50.43 5.36
N ASP A 390 -38.38 -51.65 5.74
CA ASP A 390 -38.86 -52.88 5.14
C ASP A 390 -40.34 -53.15 5.52
N GLU A 391 -41.01 -54.10 4.86
CA GLU A 391 -42.44 -54.42 5.06
C GLU A 391 -42.79 -54.69 6.54
N ASN A 392 -41.86 -55.29 7.28
CA ASN A 392 -42.00 -55.66 8.69
C ASN A 392 -41.32 -54.67 9.66
N GLU A 393 -40.74 -53.59 9.15
CA GLU A 393 -40.08 -52.56 9.95
C GLU A 393 -40.93 -51.30 10.04
N GLY A 394 -40.79 -50.60 11.16
CA GLY A 394 -41.50 -49.34 11.37
C GLY A 394 -40.81 -48.46 12.41
N ILE A 395 -41.25 -47.21 12.46
CA ILE A 395 -40.80 -46.19 13.42
C ILE A 395 -41.97 -45.58 14.17
N TYR A 396 -41.72 -45.16 15.40
CA TYR A 396 -42.64 -44.34 16.17
C TYR A 396 -42.39 -42.87 15.86
N VAL A 397 -43.43 -42.19 15.41
CA VAL A 397 -43.41 -40.77 15.04
C VAL A 397 -44.34 -40.01 15.97
N ARG A 398 -43.86 -38.90 16.53
CA ARG A 398 -44.64 -37.95 17.32
C ARG A 398 -44.76 -36.64 16.56
N ASP A 399 -45.98 -36.14 16.48
CA ASP A 399 -46.26 -34.79 16.01
C ASP A 399 -45.98 -33.79 17.15
N ILE A 400 -45.14 -32.78 16.90
CA ILE A 400 -44.70 -31.75 17.84
C ILE A 400 -45.85 -30.78 18.16
N LYS A 401 -46.75 -30.51 17.21
CA LYS A 401 -47.89 -29.60 17.40
C LYS A 401 -49.02 -30.27 18.16
N THR A 402 -49.37 -31.50 17.79
CA THR A 402 -50.52 -32.20 18.38
C THR A 402 -50.15 -33.13 19.53
N GLY A 403 -48.87 -33.47 19.68
CA GLY A 403 -48.38 -34.47 20.62
C GLY A 403 -48.77 -35.91 20.26
N LYS A 404 -49.47 -36.13 19.13
CA LYS A 404 -49.99 -37.45 18.76
C LYS A 404 -48.85 -38.37 18.32
N VAL A 405 -48.76 -39.52 19.00
CA VAL A 405 -47.81 -40.59 18.64
C VAL A 405 -48.50 -41.63 17.77
N ARG A 406 -47.84 -42.04 16.67
CA ARG A 406 -48.27 -43.11 15.78
C ARG A 406 -47.09 -43.98 15.33
N ALA A 407 -47.39 -45.19 14.91
CA ALA A 407 -46.43 -46.07 14.25
C ALA A 407 -46.58 -45.94 12.73
N VAL A 408 -45.46 -45.80 12.02
CA VAL A 408 -45.39 -45.84 10.56
C VAL A 408 -44.61 -47.09 10.17
N ILE A 409 -45.16 -47.93 9.29
CA ILE A 409 -44.68 -49.29 9.02
C ILE A 409 -44.72 -49.56 7.51
N GLY A 410 -43.74 -50.32 7.00
CA GLY A 410 -43.82 -51.00 5.71
C GLY A 410 -43.50 -50.17 4.46
N HIS A 411 -43.00 -48.95 4.60
CA HIS A 411 -42.52 -48.14 3.47
C HIS A 411 -41.53 -47.08 3.95
N THR A 412 -40.59 -46.68 3.07
CA THR A 412 -39.64 -45.61 3.34
C THR A 412 -40.37 -44.34 3.76
N TYR A 413 -40.01 -43.80 4.92
CA TYR A 413 -40.69 -42.65 5.50
C TYR A 413 -39.74 -41.51 5.80
N MET A 414 -40.11 -40.31 5.37
CA MET A 414 -39.45 -39.06 5.71
C MET A 414 -40.33 -38.28 6.68
N LEU A 415 -39.82 -38.08 7.89
CA LEU A 415 -40.48 -37.31 8.96
C LEU A 415 -40.80 -35.89 8.49
N THR A 416 -42.02 -35.41 8.64
CA THR A 416 -42.42 -34.04 8.24
C THR A 416 -41.87 -32.95 9.17
N GLN A 417 -41.96 -31.67 8.79
CA GLN A 417 -41.43 -30.54 9.57
C GLN A 417 -41.90 -30.47 11.03
N ASP A 418 -43.09 -31.01 11.31
CA ASP A 418 -43.72 -31.02 12.63
C ASP A 418 -43.61 -32.39 13.31
N GLU A 419 -42.78 -33.29 12.81
CA GLU A 419 -42.62 -34.65 13.32
C GLU A 419 -41.23 -34.92 13.87
N GLU A 420 -41.16 -35.69 14.95
CA GLU A 420 -39.93 -36.20 15.55
C GLU A 420 -40.04 -37.71 15.81
N LEU A 421 -38.90 -38.40 15.90
CA LEU A 421 -38.85 -39.79 16.32
C LEU A 421 -39.18 -39.89 17.81
N TRP A 422 -40.12 -40.77 18.15
CA TRP A 422 -40.54 -40.97 19.53
C TRP A 422 -39.94 -42.25 20.10
N GLN A 423 -39.34 -42.14 21.28
CA GLN A 423 -38.75 -43.29 21.96
C GLN A 423 -39.82 -43.99 22.81
N LYS A 424 -40.10 -45.26 22.48
CA LYS A 424 -41.00 -46.10 23.27
C LYS A 424 -40.22 -46.86 24.33
N GLU A 425 -40.35 -46.39 25.57
CA GLU A 425 -39.85 -47.11 26.74
C GLU A 425 -40.72 -48.33 27.05
N LEU A 426 -40.07 -49.45 27.37
CA LEU A 426 -40.74 -50.68 27.76
C LEU A 426 -40.24 -51.12 29.16
N PRO A 427 -41.09 -51.80 29.94
CA PRO A 427 -40.65 -52.44 31.18
C PRO A 427 -39.52 -53.46 30.94
N ALA A 428 -38.59 -53.58 31.90
CA ALA A 428 -37.38 -54.39 31.76
C ALA A 428 -37.64 -55.88 31.45
N ASN A 429 -38.75 -56.43 31.92
CA ASN A 429 -39.17 -57.81 31.60
C ASN A 429 -39.52 -57.97 30.12
N VAL A 430 -40.14 -56.97 29.49
CA VAL A 430 -40.46 -56.99 28.06
C VAL A 430 -39.20 -56.78 27.22
N GLU A 431 -38.29 -55.91 27.65
CA GLU A 431 -37.00 -55.74 26.98
C GLU A 431 -36.17 -57.03 27.02
N ALA A 432 -36.16 -57.75 28.15
CA ALA A 432 -35.49 -59.04 28.27
C ALA A 432 -36.11 -60.11 27.34
N LEU A 433 -37.44 -60.11 27.16
CA LEU A 433 -38.13 -61.01 26.24
C LEU A 433 -37.79 -60.71 24.77
N LEU A 434 -37.73 -59.43 24.39
CA LEU A 434 -37.36 -59.00 23.03
C LEU A 434 -35.88 -59.24 22.72
N ALA A 435 -35.01 -59.15 23.72
CA ALA A 435 -33.58 -59.41 23.57
C ALA A 435 -33.22 -60.90 23.50
N SER A 436 -34.16 -61.80 23.84
CA SER A 436 -33.95 -63.24 23.79
C SER A 436 -34.37 -63.78 22.41
N PRO A 437 -33.44 -64.13 21.51
CA PRO A 437 -33.77 -64.72 20.22
C PRO A 437 -34.24 -66.19 20.31
N ARG A 438 -34.42 -66.71 21.54
CA ARG A 438 -34.67 -68.13 21.80
C ARG A 438 -36.13 -68.49 21.57
N ASP A 439 -36.35 -69.46 20.69
CA ASP A 439 -37.60 -70.20 20.61
C ASP A 439 -37.70 -71.13 21.85
N PRO A 440 -38.71 -70.98 22.73
CA PRO A 440 -38.85 -71.80 23.94
C PRO A 440 -39.02 -73.30 23.67
N LEU A 441 -39.42 -73.68 22.44
CA LEU A 441 -39.57 -75.07 22.01
C LEU A 441 -38.39 -75.58 21.19
N ALA A 442 -37.85 -74.79 20.25
CA ALA A 442 -36.80 -75.26 19.33
C ALA A 442 -35.38 -75.22 19.91
N ASP A 443 -35.04 -74.26 20.79
CA ASP A 443 -33.66 -74.03 21.25
C ASP A 443 -33.32 -74.68 22.60
N ARG A 444 -34.11 -75.66 23.06
CA ARG A 444 -33.88 -76.33 24.36
C ARG A 444 -32.50 -77.01 24.49
N SER A 445 -31.86 -77.37 23.37
CA SER A 445 -30.56 -78.04 23.32
C SER A 445 -29.36 -77.10 23.16
N ASP A 446 -29.55 -75.83 22.79
CA ASP A 446 -28.43 -74.93 22.43
C ASP A 446 -28.07 -73.98 23.59
N ARG A 447 -27.53 -74.56 24.66
CA ARG A 447 -27.18 -73.87 25.92
C ARG A 447 -25.90 -73.02 25.85
N THR A 448 -25.22 -72.93 24.70
CA THR A 448 -23.81 -72.52 24.66
C THR A 448 -23.48 -71.31 23.77
N ARG A 449 -24.47 -70.53 23.31
CA ARG A 449 -24.19 -69.23 22.67
C ARG A 449 -24.46 -68.07 23.63
N PRO A 450 -23.46 -67.26 24.01
CA PRO A 450 -23.71 -65.97 24.60
C PRO A 450 -24.43 -65.12 23.54
N ALA A 451 -25.69 -64.81 23.78
CA ALA A 451 -26.44 -63.92 22.91
C ALA A 451 -25.83 -62.53 23.05
N GLU A 452 -25.28 -61.98 21.95
CA GLU A 452 -24.97 -60.55 21.89
C GLU A 452 -26.28 -59.78 22.12
N VAL A 453 -26.39 -59.15 23.28
CA VAL A 453 -27.53 -58.28 23.60
C VAL A 453 -27.35 -57.01 22.77
N LYS A 454 -27.88 -57.00 21.55
CA LYS A 454 -27.97 -55.77 20.76
C LYS A 454 -28.93 -54.82 21.48
N GLN A 455 -28.43 -53.65 21.85
CA GLN A 455 -29.24 -52.60 22.46
C GLN A 455 -30.35 -52.20 21.49
N ARG A 456 -31.61 -52.31 21.94
CA ARG A 456 -32.78 -52.02 21.11
C ARG A 456 -32.83 -50.54 20.74
N ASP A 457 -33.05 -50.27 19.46
CA ASP A 457 -33.47 -48.94 19.01
C ASP A 457 -34.90 -48.66 19.51
N ARG A 458 -35.02 -47.74 20.48
CA ARG A 458 -36.28 -47.36 21.12
C ARG A 458 -37.24 -46.64 20.18
N THR A 459 -36.73 -46.09 19.07
CA THR A 459 -37.52 -45.36 18.07
C THR A 459 -38.19 -46.30 17.06
N ARG A 460 -37.68 -47.53 16.91
CA ARG A 460 -38.27 -48.54 16.04
C ARG A 460 -39.48 -49.22 16.70
N VAL A 461 -40.45 -49.55 15.85
CA VAL A 461 -41.66 -50.30 16.21
C VAL A 461 -41.24 -51.65 16.77
N VAL A 462 -41.87 -52.01 17.89
CA VAL A 462 -41.65 -53.32 18.53
C VAL A 462 -42.32 -54.38 17.68
N SER A 463 -41.53 -55.21 17.01
CA SER A 463 -41.99 -56.47 16.41
C SER A 463 -41.51 -57.64 17.26
N PHE A 464 -42.33 -58.69 17.35
CA PHE A 464 -41.98 -59.91 18.08
C PHE A 464 -42.51 -61.12 17.31
N ARG A 465 -41.61 -61.99 16.86
CA ARG A 465 -42.00 -63.22 16.15
C ARG A 465 -42.58 -64.20 17.16
N VAL A 466 -43.85 -64.56 17.01
CA VAL A 466 -44.50 -65.55 17.87
C VAL A 466 -44.04 -66.96 17.45
N PRO A 467 -43.38 -67.73 18.34
CA PRO A 467 -42.92 -69.08 18.01
C PRO A 467 -44.08 -70.05 17.69
N HIS A 468 -43.74 -71.17 17.06
CA HIS A 468 -44.71 -72.24 16.82
C HIS A 468 -45.27 -72.76 18.14
N ASN A 469 -46.59 -72.99 18.20
CA ASN A 469 -47.31 -73.41 19.41
C ASN A 469 -47.20 -72.44 20.60
N ALA A 470 -46.96 -71.15 20.36
CA ALA A 470 -47.03 -70.10 21.37
C ALA A 470 -48.21 -69.14 21.09
N ALA A 471 -48.68 -68.45 22.13
CA ALA A 471 -49.64 -67.37 22.01
C ALA A 471 -49.14 -66.14 22.76
N VAL A 472 -49.25 -64.96 22.14
CA VAL A 472 -48.90 -63.68 22.76
C VAL A 472 -50.16 -62.84 22.90
N GLN A 473 -50.41 -62.38 24.13
CA GLN A 473 -51.47 -61.42 24.40
C GLN A 473 -50.90 -60.00 24.36
N VAL A 474 -51.43 -59.16 23.48
CA VAL A 474 -51.08 -57.74 23.37
C VAL A 474 -52.27 -56.90 23.84
N TYR A 475 -52.00 -55.97 24.76
CA TYR A 475 -52.99 -55.01 25.22
C TYR A 475 -52.66 -53.61 24.70
N ASP A 476 -53.55 -53.03 23.90
CA ASP A 476 -53.48 -51.63 23.49
C ASP A 476 -54.09 -50.77 24.61
N TYR A 477 -53.24 -50.08 25.37
CA TYR A 477 -53.66 -49.22 26.47
C TYR A 477 -54.45 -47.98 26.02
N ARG A 478 -54.28 -47.53 24.77
CA ARG A 478 -54.98 -46.35 24.25
C ARG A 478 -56.38 -46.71 23.79
N GLU A 479 -56.54 -47.81 23.06
CA GLU A 479 -57.84 -48.31 22.62
C GLU A 479 -58.56 -49.20 23.64
N LYS A 480 -57.86 -49.58 24.72
CA LYS A 480 -58.32 -50.51 25.76
C LYS A 480 -58.76 -51.87 25.20
N LYS A 481 -58.10 -52.34 24.15
CA LYS A 481 -58.39 -53.62 23.48
C LYS A 481 -57.28 -54.63 23.74
N ALA A 482 -57.68 -55.86 24.05
CA ALA A 482 -56.78 -57.01 24.09
C ALA A 482 -56.90 -57.80 22.79
N ARG A 483 -55.78 -58.23 22.23
CA ARG A 483 -55.74 -59.23 21.15
C ARG A 483 -54.78 -60.36 21.52
N VAL A 484 -55.11 -61.57 21.11
CA VAL A 484 -54.25 -62.75 21.28
C VAL A 484 -53.82 -63.19 19.89
N VAL A 485 -52.52 -63.32 19.68
CA VAL A 485 -51.91 -63.75 18.42
C VAL A 485 -51.32 -65.14 18.64
N PHE A 486 -51.70 -66.10 17.79
CA PHE A 486 -51.21 -67.48 17.85
C PHE A 486 -50.13 -67.69 16.79
N GLY A 487 -49.02 -68.33 17.14
CA GLY A 487 -47.92 -68.54 16.21
C GLY A 487 -48.17 -69.68 15.21
N PRO A 488 -47.44 -69.70 14.06
CA PRO A 488 -46.39 -68.76 13.70
C PRO A 488 -46.93 -67.51 12.98
N GLU A 489 -46.83 -66.34 13.63
CA GLU A 489 -47.21 -65.01 13.10
C GLU A 489 -46.26 -63.95 13.71
N MET A 490 -46.22 -62.73 13.14
CA MET A 490 -45.40 -61.61 13.62
C MET A 490 -46.24 -60.49 14.24
#